data_AF-A0A8H5MFL6-F1
#
_entry.id   AF-A0A8H5MFL6-F1
#
_cell.length_a   1.000
_cell.length_b   1.000
_cell.length_c   1.000
_cell.angle_alpha   90.00
_cell.angle_beta   90.00
_cell.angle_gamma   90.00
#
_symmetry.space_group_name_H-M   'P 1'
#
loop_
_entity.id
_entity.type
_entity.pdbx_description
1 polymer ?
#
loop_
_entity_poly.entity_id
_entity_poly.type
_entity_poly.pdbx_seq_one_letter_code
_entity_poly.pdbx_strand_id
1 'polypeptide(L)'
;MLYFFGKTWEKVLPSHGLWWYLNPGPFNIKEHGSALIMASTASSSATAIQVISVQDLYYNNKLNPGVAIFTLLASQLVGYSFAGLLTEALVYPSITFWPSAITPANLFQAQV
;
A
#
# COMPACT_ATOMS: atom_id res chain seq x y z
N MET A 1 -16.88 -1.70 -1.39
CA MET A 1 -16.71 -0.81 -2.55
C MET A 1 -15.63 -1.31 -3.52
N LEU A 2 -14.43 -1.66 -3.03
CA LEU A 2 -13.32 -2.15 -3.87
C LEU A 2 -13.67 -3.41 -4.70
N TYR A 3 -14.48 -4.33 -4.18
CA TYR A 3 -14.94 -5.53 -4.91
C TYR A 3 -15.84 -5.16 -6.10
N PHE A 4 -16.73 -4.19 -5.91
CA PHE A 4 -17.62 -3.73 -6.97
C PHE A 4 -16.82 -3.03 -8.07
N PHE A 5 -15.88 -2.16 -7.68
CA PHE A 5 -14.95 -1.51 -8.61
C PHE A 5 -14.06 -2.53 -9.34
N GLY A 6 -13.51 -3.52 -8.64
CA GLY A 6 -12.70 -4.59 -9.21
C GLY A 6 -13.48 -5.42 -10.24
N LYS A 7 -14.72 -5.81 -9.93
CA LYS A 7 -15.58 -6.52 -10.89
C LYS A 7 -16.02 -5.67 -12.08
N THR A 8 -16.26 -4.37 -11.89
CA THR A 8 -16.51 -3.47 -13.03
C THR A 8 -15.25 -3.28 -13.88
N TRP A 9 -14.07 -3.29 -13.28
CA TRP A 9 -12.79 -3.17 -13.98
C TRP A 9 -12.47 -4.43 -14.80
N GLU A 10 -12.73 -5.61 -14.23
CA GLU A 10 -12.66 -6.92 -14.93
C GLU A 10 -13.57 -6.94 -16.18
N LYS A 11 -14.74 -6.31 -16.10
CA LYS A 11 -15.72 -6.27 -17.20
C LYS A 11 -15.41 -5.20 -18.26
N VAL A 12 -14.61 -4.19 -17.91
CA VAL A 12 -14.21 -3.08 -18.80
C VAL A 12 -12.90 -3.38 -19.53
N LEU A 13 -11.99 -4.16 -18.94
CA LEU A 13 -10.73 -4.54 -19.59
C LEU A 13 -10.92 -5.70 -20.58
N PRO A 14 -10.52 -5.54 -21.86
CA PRO A 14 -10.65 -6.59 -22.86
C PRO A 14 -9.69 -7.75 -22.57
N SER A 15 -10.25 -8.95 -22.40
CA SER A 15 -9.53 -10.20 -22.10
C SER A 15 -8.82 -10.82 -23.32
N HIS A 16 -8.97 -10.29 -24.53
CA HIS A 16 -8.37 -10.86 -25.75
C HIS A 16 -7.38 -9.89 -26.43
N GLY A 17 -6.14 -10.37 -26.69
CA GLY A 17 -5.08 -9.64 -27.40
C GLY A 17 -3.78 -9.48 -26.58
N LEU A 18 -2.90 -8.55 -26.99
CA LEU A 18 -1.64 -8.18 -26.29
C LEU A 18 -1.86 -7.78 -24.81
N TRP A 19 -3.10 -7.44 -24.47
CA TRP A 19 -3.58 -7.04 -23.14
C TRP A 19 -4.05 -8.21 -22.26
N TRP A 20 -3.85 -9.46 -22.68
CA TRP A 20 -4.13 -10.67 -21.88
C TRP A 20 -3.43 -10.66 -20.51
N TYR A 21 -2.25 -10.06 -20.41
CA TYR A 21 -1.54 -9.91 -19.13
C TYR A 21 -2.27 -8.99 -18.13
N LEU A 22 -3.07 -8.05 -18.63
CA LEU A 22 -3.79 -7.08 -17.79
C LEU A 22 -5.06 -7.66 -17.15
N ASN A 23 -5.62 -8.72 -17.74
CA ASN A 23 -6.81 -9.41 -17.22
C ASN A 23 -6.74 -10.92 -17.54
N PRO A 24 -5.88 -11.69 -16.83
CA PRO A 24 -5.63 -13.10 -17.12
C PRO A 24 -6.77 -14.04 -16.69
N GLY A 25 -7.75 -13.55 -15.91
CA GLY A 25 -8.86 -14.36 -15.41
C GLY A 25 -9.77 -13.61 -14.44
N PRO A 26 -10.83 -14.27 -13.95
CA PRO A 26 -11.82 -13.65 -13.07
C PRO A 26 -11.22 -13.17 -11.75
N PHE A 27 -11.72 -12.03 -11.26
CA PHE A 27 -11.13 -11.30 -10.14
C PHE A 27 -11.02 -12.17 -8.88
N ASN A 28 -9.79 -12.51 -8.52
CA ASN A 28 -9.50 -13.46 -7.45
C ASN A 28 -9.27 -12.74 -6.10
N ILE A 29 -9.42 -13.44 -4.99
CA ILE A 29 -9.17 -12.92 -3.63
C ILE A 29 -7.76 -12.35 -3.47
N LYS A 30 -6.79 -12.90 -4.22
CA LYS A 30 -5.40 -12.41 -4.27
C LYS A 30 -5.29 -11.02 -4.91
N GLU A 31 -6.05 -10.78 -5.97
CA GLU A 31 -6.07 -9.48 -6.66
C GLU A 31 -6.79 -8.43 -5.82
N HIS A 32 -7.85 -8.84 -5.11
CA HIS A 32 -8.48 -7.98 -4.11
C HIS A 32 -7.54 -7.61 -2.96
N GLY A 33 -6.78 -8.59 -2.45
CA GLY A 33 -5.75 -8.37 -1.43
C GLY A 33 -4.70 -7.36 -1.84
N SER A 34 -4.12 -7.54 -3.02
CA SER A 34 -3.13 -6.61 -3.56
C SER A 34 -3.70 -5.20 -3.75
N ALA A 35 -4.90 -5.09 -4.33
CA ALA A 35 -5.56 -3.80 -4.55
C ALA A 35 -5.89 -3.09 -3.22
N LEU A 36 -6.30 -3.82 -2.19
CA LEU A 36 -6.60 -3.24 -0.88
C LEU A 36 -5.33 -2.71 -0.20
N ILE A 37 -4.24 -3.47 -0.23
CA ILE A 37 -2.95 -3.04 0.32
C ILE A 37 -2.46 -1.79 -0.43
N MET A 38 -2.49 -1.80 -1.76
CA MET A 38 -2.12 -0.66 -2.59
C MET A 38 -2.96 0.58 -2.28
N ALA A 39 -4.28 0.44 -2.19
CA ALA A 39 -5.18 1.55 -1.85
C ALA A 39 -4.94 2.08 -0.43
N SER A 40 -4.69 1.19 0.54
CA SER A 40 -4.39 1.58 1.92
C SER A 40 -3.09 2.38 2.03
N THR A 41 -2.04 1.96 1.31
CA THR A 41 -0.76 2.65 1.27
C THR A 41 -0.87 4.00 0.55
N ALA A 42 -1.64 4.07 -0.54
CA ALA A 42 -1.89 5.31 -1.28
C ALA A 42 -2.71 6.35 -0.48
N SER A 43 -3.56 5.89 0.44
CA SER A 43 -4.31 6.78 1.33
C SER A 43 -3.44 7.38 2.45
N SER A 44 -2.29 6.78 2.75
CA SER A 44 -1.41 7.26 3.81
C SER A 44 -0.46 8.33 3.26
N SER A 45 -0.47 9.52 3.87
CA SER A 45 0.41 10.61 3.49
C SER A 45 1.84 10.36 4.00
N ALA A 46 2.82 10.58 3.13
CA ALA A 46 4.21 10.34 3.47
C ALA A 46 4.76 11.41 4.44
N THR A 47 5.23 10.98 5.60
CA THR A 47 5.65 11.86 6.72
C THR A 47 6.82 12.78 6.35
N ALA A 48 7.71 12.35 5.44
CA ALA A 48 8.82 13.20 5.02
C ALA A 48 8.39 14.47 4.26
N ILE A 49 7.18 14.51 3.69
CA ILE A 49 6.62 15.73 3.07
C ILE A 49 6.44 16.83 4.13
N GLN A 50 6.00 16.46 5.34
CA GLN A 50 5.82 17.41 6.43
C GLN A 50 7.17 18.00 6.86
N VAL A 51 8.23 17.18 6.89
CA VAL A 51 9.59 17.62 7.22
C VAL A 51 10.14 18.58 6.17
N ILE A 52 9.99 18.25 4.88
CA ILE A 52 10.40 19.12 3.77
C ILE A 52 9.63 20.45 3.81
N SER A 53 8.33 20.41 4.08
CA SER A 53 7.49 21.60 4.17
C SER A 53 7.90 22.50 5.34
N VAL A 54 8.29 21.94 6.49
CA VAL A 54 8.85 22.72 7.61
C VAL A 54 10.22 23.31 7.25
N GLN A 55 11.05 22.57 6.51
CA GLN A 55 12.37 23.06 6.08
C GLN A 55 12.26 24.28 5.15
N ASP A 56 11.32 24.25 4.20
CA ASP A 56 11.08 25.37 3.28
C ASP A 56 10.49 26.58 4.03
N LEU A 57 9.55 26.34 4.95
CA LEU A 57 8.85 27.41 5.68
C LEU A 57 9.72 28.12 6.72
N TYR A 58 10.57 27.39 7.46
CA TYR A 58 11.37 27.94 8.56
C TYR A 58 12.80 28.32 8.17
N TYR A 59 13.38 27.69 7.15
CA TYR A 59 14.78 27.92 6.76
C TYR A 59 14.93 28.56 5.37
N ASN A 60 13.83 28.83 4.65
CA ASN A 60 13.80 29.44 3.30
C ASN A 60 14.76 28.79 2.29
N ASN A 61 15.10 27.52 2.53
CA ASN A 61 16.11 26.81 1.76
C ASN A 61 15.39 25.85 0.81
N LYS A 62 15.36 26.24 -0.46
CA LYS A 62 14.68 25.49 -1.52
C LYS A 62 15.47 24.22 -1.82
N LEU A 63 15.13 23.15 -1.09
CA LEU A 63 15.73 21.84 -1.30
C LEU A 63 15.51 21.39 -2.75
N ASN A 64 16.56 20.82 -3.36
CA ASN A 64 16.48 20.29 -4.71
C ASN A 64 15.40 19.19 -4.75
N PRO A 65 14.40 19.28 -5.66
CA PRO A 65 13.31 18.31 -5.76
C PRO A 65 13.78 16.86 -5.88
N GLY A 66 14.94 16.62 -6.49
CA GLY A 66 15.54 15.30 -6.56
C GLY A 66 15.90 14.74 -5.18
N VAL A 67 16.55 15.55 -4.34
CA VAL A 67 16.93 15.14 -2.97
C VAL A 67 15.68 14.89 -2.13
N ALA A 68 14.65 15.71 -2.28
CA ALA A 68 13.37 15.53 -1.59
C ALA A 68 12.72 14.16 -1.92
N ILE A 69 12.68 13.77 -3.20
CA ILE A 69 12.12 12.49 -3.63
C ILE A 69 12.94 11.31 -3.09
N PHE A 70 14.27 11.38 -3.19
CA PHE A 70 15.14 10.30 -2.67
C PHE A 70 15.05 10.16 -1.15
N THR A 71 15.01 11.26 -0.41
CA THR A 71 14.81 11.23 1.05
C THR A 71 13.44 10.66 1.41
N LEU A 72 12.38 11.03 0.68
CA LEU A 72 11.04 10.47 0.88
C LEU A 72 11.02 8.96 0.67
N LEU A 73 11.62 8.49 -0.43
CA LEU A 73 11.74 7.06 -0.72
C LEU A 73 12.57 6.33 0.33
N ALA A 74 13.70 6.90 0.75
CA ALA A 74 14.54 6.32 1.79
C ALA A 74 13.80 6.17 3.12
N SER A 75 13.03 7.18 3.56
CA SER A 75 12.25 7.12 4.80
C SER A 75 11.22 5.99 4.78
N GLN A 76 10.51 5.81 3.66
CA GLN A 76 9.53 4.72 3.53
C GLN A 76 10.21 3.35 3.48
N LEU A 77 11.30 3.20 2.72
CA LEU A 77 12.05 1.94 2.62
C LEU A 77 12.64 1.50 3.96
N VAL A 78 13.18 2.43 4.74
CA VAL A 78 13.68 2.14 6.09
C VAL A 78 12.54 1.69 6.99
N GLY A 79 11.39 2.38 6.96
CA GLY A 79 10.21 2.00 7.75
C GLY A 79 9.73 0.57 7.45
N TYR A 80 9.60 0.21 6.16
CA TYR A 80 9.19 -1.14 5.77
C TYR A 80 10.27 -2.20 6.07
N SER A 81 11.55 -1.83 6.02
CA SER A 81 12.66 -2.72 6.36
C SER A 81 12.63 -3.12 7.84
N PHE A 82 12.39 -2.16 8.74
CA PHE A 82 12.20 -2.45 10.16
C PHE A 82 10.95 -3.30 10.42
N ALA A 83 9.84 -3.01 9.74
CA ALA A 83 8.64 -3.83 9.84
C ALA A 83 8.90 -5.30 9.45
N GLY A 84 9.67 -5.53 8.38
CA GLY A 84 10.08 -6.87 7.96
C GLY A 84 10.94 -7.60 9.00
N LEU A 85 11.96 -6.92 9.54
CA LEU A 85 12.83 -7.50 10.58
C LEU A 85 12.07 -7.84 11.87
N LEU A 86 11.08 -7.02 12.23
CA LEU A 86 10.27 -7.21 13.42
C LEU A 86 9.13 -8.21 13.22
N THR A 87 8.87 -8.67 11.99
CA THR A 87 7.75 -9.59 11.68
C THR A 87 7.90 -10.90 12.46
N GLU A 88 9.10 -11.49 12.51
CA GLU A 88 9.40 -12.71 13.29
C GLU A 88 9.08 -12.55 14.78
N ALA A 89 9.33 -11.36 15.35
CA ALA A 89 9.14 -11.08 16.76
C ALA A 89 7.71 -10.63 17.13
N LEU A 90 7.00 -9.92 16.24
CA LEU A 90 5.69 -9.33 16.54
C LEU A 90 4.51 -10.11 15.96
N VAL A 91 4.69 -10.85 14.87
CA VAL A 91 3.58 -11.45 14.12
C VAL A 91 3.43 -12.95 14.38
N TYR A 92 4.53 -13.71 14.45
CA TYR A 92 4.47 -15.15 14.69
C TYR A 92 4.12 -15.60 16.12
N PRO A 93 4.46 -14.86 17.20
CA PRO A 93 4.04 -15.28 18.53
C PRO A 93 2.54 -15.09 18.75
N SER A 94 1.85 -16.15 19.18
CA SER A 94 0.39 -16.20 19.40
C SER A 94 -0.12 -15.27 20.52
N ILE A 95 0.78 -14.66 21.29
CA ILE A 95 0.46 -13.73 22.38
C ILE A 95 0.24 -12.29 21.90
N THR A 96 0.65 -11.97 20.67
CA THR A 96 0.59 -10.59 20.18
C THR A 96 -0.74 -10.34 19.47
N PHE A 97 -1.61 -9.57 20.12
CA PHE A 97 -2.94 -9.24 19.59
C PHE A 97 -2.95 -7.85 18.94
N TRP A 98 -3.35 -7.80 17.66
CA TRP A 98 -3.44 -6.56 16.88
C TRP A 98 -4.91 -6.28 16.48
N PRO A 99 -5.69 -5.55 17.30
CA PRO A 99 -7.12 -5.33 17.05
C PRO A 99 -7.41 -4.68 15.68
N SER A 100 -6.51 -3.81 15.22
CA SER A 100 -6.61 -3.10 13.94
C SER A 100 -6.46 -4.01 12.73
N ALA A 101 -5.81 -5.18 12.87
CA ALA A 101 -5.61 -6.14 11.78
C ALA A 101 -6.81 -7.08 11.59
N ILE A 102 -7.74 -7.14 12.55
CA ILE A 102 -8.90 -8.05 12.53
C ILE A 102 -9.91 -7.63 11.45
N THR A 103 -10.20 -6.33 11.35
CA THR A 103 -11.13 -5.80 10.35
C THR A 103 -10.72 -6.13 8.90
N PRO A 104 -9.46 -5.90 8.46
CA PRO A 104 -9.03 -6.31 7.13
C PRO A 104 -8.96 -7.83 6.96
N ALA A 105 -8.60 -8.60 8.00
CA ALA A 105 -8.61 -10.07 7.93
C ALA A 105 -10.02 -10.65 7.68
N ASN A 106 -11.03 -10.12 8.39
CA ASN A 106 -12.43 -10.52 8.19
C ASN A 106 -12.94 -10.15 6.80
N LEU A 107 -12.50 -9.01 6.24
CA LEU A 107 -12.84 -8.61 4.87
C LEU A 107 -12.31 -9.60 3.84
N PHE A 108 -11.12 -10.15 4.04
CA PHE A 108 -10.60 -11.23 3.18
C PHE A 108 -11.39 -12.52 3.35
N GLN A 109 -11.69 -12.93 4.58
CA GLN A 109 -12.46 -14.16 4.82
C GLN A 109 -13.91 -14.08 4.30
N ALA A 110 -14.52 -12.90 4.27
CA ALA A 110 -15.87 -12.69 3.72
C ALA A 110 -15.96 -12.78 2.18
N GLN A 111 -14.83 -12.92 1.48
CA GLN A 111 -14.77 -13.11 0.02
C GLN A 111 -14.63 -14.58 -0.41
N VAL A 112 -14.62 -15.51 0.55
CA VAL A 112 -14.75 -16.97 0.33
C VAL A 112 -16.23 -17.33 0.31
#